data_AF-A0A227GUI6-F1
#
_entry.id   AF-A0A227GUI6-F1
#
_cell.length_a   1.000
_cell.length_b   1.000
_cell.length_c   1.000
_cell.angle_alpha   90.00
_cell.angle_beta   90.00
_cell.angle_gamma   90.00
#
_symmetry.space_group_name_H-M   'P 1'
#
loop_
_entity.id
_entity.type
_entity.pdbx_description
1 polymer ?
#
loop_
_entity_poly.entity_id
_entity_poly.type
_entity_poly.pdbx_seq_one_letter_code
_entity_poly.pdbx_strand_id
1 'polypeptide(L)' 'MSRYCSQCGKSRKACICQWIVPLASGVELIILQHTSEAHRPLGTARILNLSLKNCTCLIGEDFS' A
#
# COMPACT_ATOMS: atom_id res chain seq x y z
N MET A 1 17.82 14.15 -6.67
CA MET A 1 16.72 13.21 -7.05
C MET A 1 16.38 12.34 -5.84
N SER A 2 15.10 12.20 -5.48
CA SER A 2 14.69 11.38 -4.32
C SER A 2 15.14 9.91 -4.50
N ARG A 3 15.71 9.33 -3.43
CA ARG A 3 16.14 7.92 -3.37
C ARG A 3 14.96 6.94 -3.37
N TYR A 4 13.76 7.44 -3.09
CA TYR A 4 12.53 6.67 -2.99
C TYR A 4 11.59 6.98 -4.16
N CYS A 5 10.80 5.97 -4.54
CA CYS A 5 9.71 6.12 -5.50
C CYS A 5 8.58 6.92 -4.84
N SER A 6 8.06 7.94 -5.53
CA SER A 6 6.93 8.74 -5.03
C SER A 6 5.60 7.98 -5.02
N GLN A 7 5.48 6.92 -5.83
CA GLN A 7 4.28 6.07 -5.90
C GLN A 7 4.28 5.01 -4.80
N CYS A 8 5.26 4.10 -4.82
CA CYS A 8 5.30 3.01 -3.86
C CYS A 8 6.13 3.30 -2.61
N GLY A 9 6.81 4.44 -2.47
CA GLY A 9 7.62 4.75 -1.27
C GLY A 9 8.84 3.85 -1.02
N LYS A 10 9.08 2.81 -1.83
CA LYS A 10 10.30 1.97 -1.74
C LYS A 10 11.49 2.68 -2.38
N SER A 11 12.70 2.26 -2.03
CA SER A 11 13.91 2.74 -2.70
C SER A 11 13.80 2.45 -4.21
N ARG A 12 14.40 3.28 -5.06
CA ARG A 12 14.32 3.06 -6.53
C ARG A 12 14.79 1.68 -6.96
N LYS A 13 15.79 1.10 -6.27
CA LYS A 13 16.30 -0.26 -6.52
C LYS A 13 15.30 -1.36 -6.17
N ALA A 14 14.40 -1.11 -5.21
CA ALA A 14 13.36 -2.03 -4.77
C ALA A 14 11.96 -1.56 -5.19
N CYS A 15 11.88 -0.70 -6.21
CA CYS A 15 10.61 -0.16 -6.70
C CYS A 15 9.77 -1.30 -7.25
N ILE A 16 8.50 -1.36 -6.87
CA ILE A 16 7.57 -2.41 -7.31
C ILE A 16 6.55 -1.95 -8.35
N CYS A 17 6.51 -0.65 -8.67
CA CYS A 17 5.43 -0.08 -9.48
C CYS A 17 5.26 -0.75 -10.85
N GLN A 18 6.34 -1.25 -11.45
CA GLN A 18 6.27 -1.94 -12.74
C GLN A 18 5.51 -3.26 -12.71
N TRP A 19 5.34 -3.87 -11.53
CA TRP A 19 4.57 -5.10 -11.34
C TRP A 19 3.19 -4.86 -10.73
N ILE A 20 2.85 -3.61 -10.42
CA ILE A 20 1.51 -3.26 -9.93
C ILE A 20 0.56 -3.27 -11.12
N VAL A 21 -0.47 -4.11 -11.04
CA VAL A 21 -1.52 -4.18 -12.05
C VAL A 21 -2.78 -3.53 -11.46
N PRO A 22 -3.38 -2.54 -12.15
CA PRO A 22 -4.64 -1.96 -11.70
C PRO A 22 -5.76 -3.00 -11.80
N LEU A 23 -6.49 -3.18 -10.72
CA LEU A 23 -7.61 -4.10 -10.60
C LEU A 23 -8.90 -3.30 -10.39
N ALA A 24 -9.92 -3.62 -11.17
CA ALA A 24 -11.26 -3.10 -10.96
C ALA A 24 -11.95 -3.91 -9.87
N SER A 25 -12.48 -3.24 -8.85
CA SER A 25 -13.30 -3.84 -7.80
C SER A 25 -14.61 -3.07 -7.70
N GLY A 26 -15.74 -3.80 -7.67
CA GLY A 26 -17.06 -3.23 -7.40
C GLY A 26 -17.33 -2.98 -5.92
N VAL A 27 -16.41 -3.42 -5.04
CA VAL A 27 -16.49 -3.23 -3.59
C VAL A 27 -15.35 -2.36 -3.10
N GLU A 28 -15.61 -1.61 -2.04
CA GLU A 28 -14.59 -0.85 -1.32
C GLU A 28 -13.79 -1.78 -0.39
N LEU A 29 -12.46 -1.64 -0.42
CA LEU A 29 -11.54 -2.34 0.46
C LEU A 29 -11.04 -1.38 1.54
N ILE A 30 -11.35 -1.68 2.80
CA ILE A 30 -10.78 -0.98 3.95
C ILE A 30 -9.76 -1.91 4.60
N ILE A 31 -8.51 -1.46 4.65
CA ILE A 31 -7.41 -2.17 5.27
C ILE A 31 -7.15 -1.53 6.63
N LEU A 32 -7.31 -2.30 7.71
CA LEU A 32 -6.91 -1.89 9.04
C LEU A 32 -5.53 -2.48 9.31
N GLN A 33 -4.52 -1.62 9.40
CA GLN A 33 -3.13 -2.00 9.57
C GLN A 33 -2.62 -1.61 10.95
N HIS A 34 -2.08 -2.58 11.68
CA HIS A 34 -1.46 -2.30 12.98
C HIS A 34 -0.20 -1.43 12.81
N THR A 35 0.08 -0.55 13.77
CA THR A 35 1.23 0.38 13.74
C THR A 35 2.57 -0.35 13.54
N SER A 36 2.72 -1.50 14.20
CA SER A 36 3.90 -2.40 14.12
C SER A 36 4.09 -3.04 12.73
N GLU A 37 3.05 -3.06 11.90
CA GLU A 37 3.07 -3.65 10.56
C GLU A 37 3.26 -2.61 9.45
N ALA A 38 2.94 -1.35 9.70
CA ALA A 38 3.03 -0.26 8.71
C ALA A 38 4.44 -0.14 8.08
N HIS A 39 5.48 -0.45 8.85
CA HIS A 39 6.88 -0.36 8.41
C HIS A 39 7.46 -1.71 7.97
N ARG A 40 6.67 -2.79 7.98
CA ARG A 40 7.19 -4.10 7.58
C ARG A 40 7.42 -4.16 6.07
N PRO A 41 8.46 -4.89 5.64
CA PRO A 41 8.81 -5.02 4.22
C PRO A 41 7.72 -5.73 3.41
N LEU A 42 6.92 -6.57 4.07
CA LEU A 42 5.70 -7.22 3.57
C LEU A 42 4.64 -6.15 3.28
N GLY A 43 4.71 -5.57 2.09
CA GLY A 43 3.93 -4.41 1.68
C GLY A 43 2.57 -4.75 1.08
N THR A 44 1.89 -5.81 1.53
CA THR A 44 0.62 -6.27 0.95
C THR A 44 -0.43 -5.17 0.94
N ALA A 45 -0.60 -4.46 2.07
CA ALA A 45 -1.50 -3.31 2.18
C ALA A 45 -1.19 -2.26 1.11
N ARG A 46 0.09 -1.93 0.93
CA ARG A 46 0.54 -0.98 -0.10
C ARG A 46 0.32 -1.49 -1.52
N ILE A 47 0.55 -2.77 -1.80
CA ILE A 47 0.30 -3.37 -3.13
C ILE A 47 -1.17 -3.27 -3.47
N LEU A 48 -2.05 -3.65 -2.54
CA LEU A 48 -3.50 -3.56 -2.72
C LEU A 48 -3.95 -2.11 -2.91
N ASN A 49 -3.45 -1.18 -2.09
CA ASN A 49 -3.78 0.25 -2.18
C ASN A 49 -3.29 0.90 -3.48
N LEU A 50 -2.24 0.37 -4.12
CA LEU A 50 -1.78 0.82 -5.43
C LEU A 50 -2.50 0.13 -6.59
N SER A 51 -3.03 -1.08 -6.38
CA SER A 51 -3.68 -1.88 -7.42
C SER A 51 -5.18 -1.57 -7.52
N LEU A 52 -5.85 -1.33 -6.39
CA LEU A 52 -7.30 -1.12 -6.31
C LEU A 52 -7.61 0.37 -6.15
N LYS A 53 -8.48 0.90 -7.01
CA LYS A 53 -8.90 2.31 -6.95
C LYS A 53 -9.73 2.64 -5.71
N ASN A 54 -10.55 1.69 -5.25
CA ASN A 54 -11.45 1.85 -4.11
C ASN A 54 -10.85 1.17 -2.88
N CYS A 55 -9.64 1.57 -2.49
CA CYS A 55 -8.92 0.99 -1.37
C CYS A 55 -8.43 2.10 -0.43
N THR A 56 -8.70 1.92 0.85
CA THR A 56 -8.25 2.82 1.92
C THR A 56 -7.48 2.02 2.96
N CYS A 57 -6.31 2.52 3.38
CA CYS A 57 -5.54 1.91 4.46
C CYS A 57 -5.56 2.84 5.68
N LEU A 58 -6.06 2.34 6.80
CA LEU A 58 -6.09 3.01 8.09
C LEU A 58 -5.06 2.36 9.00
N ILE A 59 -4.16 3.16 9.58
CA ILE A 59 -3.13 2.67 10.48
C ILE A 59 -3.53 3.02 11.91
N GLY A 60 -3.61 2.02 12.79
CA GLY A 60 -4.07 2.19 14.16
C GLY A 60 -4.13 0.88 14.92
N GLU A 61 -4.44 0.98 16.21
CA GLU A 61 -4.64 -0.17 17.11
C GLU A 61 -6.07 -0.23 17.66
N ASP A 62 -6.77 0.91 17.65
CA ASP A 62 -8.18 1.06 18.00
C ASP A 62 -8.91 1.79 16.86
N PHE A 63 -10.05 1.25 16.44
CA PHE A 63 -10.87 1.72 15.32
C PHE A 63 -12.36 1.80 15.70
N SER A 64 -12.64 1.81 17.01
CA SER A 64 -13.99 1.86 17.60
C SER A 64 -14.65 3.23 17.45
#